data_AF-A0A3D5QCW6-F1
#
_entry.id   AF-A0A3D5QCW6-F1
#
_cell.length_a   1.000
_cell.length_b   1.000
_cell.length_c   1.000
_cell.angle_alpha   90.00
_cell.angle_beta   90.00
_cell.angle_gamma   90.00
#
_symmetry.space_group_name_H-M   'P 1'
#
loop_
_entity.id
_entity.type
_entity.pdbx_description
1 polymer ?
#
loop_
_entity_poly.entity_id
_entity_poly.type
_entity_poly.pdbx_seq_one_letter_code
_entity_poly.pdbx_strand_id
1 'polypeptide(L)'
;QWLLMQTDKPPFWAGFKFFNVYGPNEYHKGRMASVIFHTFNQINETGKVKLFKSHRQDCKHGEQKRDFVYVKDVAEIIYYFYENRPENGIFNLGTGNARTFNALAENVIKNAKIKAEIEYIDMPEDIRDKYQYFTEAKMNKLRSTGYDKDFHSLEEGIQDYVTNFLVQNYKIL
;
A
#
# COMPACT_ATOMS: atom_id res chain seq x y z
N GLN A 1 -5.05 -22.35 -3.20
CA GLN A 1 -5.34 -23.01 -4.50
C GLN A 1 -6.67 -23.76 -4.53
N TRP A 2 -7.40 -23.88 -3.41
CA TRP A 2 -8.71 -24.55 -3.34
C TRP A 2 -9.76 -24.04 -4.33
N LEU A 3 -9.87 -22.72 -4.51
CA LEU A 3 -10.88 -22.09 -5.37
C LEU A 3 -10.76 -22.47 -6.85
N LEU A 4 -9.54 -22.78 -7.32
CA LEU A 4 -9.30 -23.16 -8.72
C LEU A 4 -9.80 -24.57 -9.05
N MET A 5 -10.02 -25.42 -8.04
CA MET A 5 -10.47 -26.80 -8.20
C MET A 5 -12.00 -26.96 -8.11
N GLN A 6 -12.74 -25.86 -7.88
CA GLN A 6 -14.19 -25.93 -7.72
C GLN A 6 -14.88 -26.07 -9.08
N THR A 7 -15.81 -27.04 -9.15
CA THR A 7 -16.63 -27.31 -10.33
C THR A 7 -17.88 -26.45 -10.38
N ASP A 8 -18.42 -26.06 -9.22
CA ASP A 8 -19.52 -25.11 -9.09
C ASP A 8 -18.96 -23.70 -8.83
N LYS A 9 -19.18 -22.79 -9.79
CA LYS A 9 -18.63 -21.42 -9.76
C LYS A 9 -19.46 -20.51 -10.66
N PRO A 10 -19.52 -19.19 -10.36
CA PRO A 10 -20.19 -18.25 -11.24
C PRO A 10 -19.52 -18.21 -12.62
N PRO A 11 -20.24 -17.76 -13.67
CA PRO A 11 -19.70 -17.64 -15.02
C PRO A 11 -18.40 -16.81 -15.07
N PHE A 12 -18.34 -15.75 -14.25
CA PHE A 12 -17.15 -14.93 -14.08
C PHE A 12 -16.80 -14.74 -12.60
N TRP A 13 -15.51 -14.83 -12.28
CA TRP A 13 -14.94 -14.48 -10.98
C TRP A 13 -13.48 -14.06 -11.10
N ALA A 14 -13.08 -13.11 -10.27
CA ALA A 14 -11.70 -12.68 -10.10
C ALA A 14 -11.38 -12.53 -8.61
N GLY A 15 -10.32 -13.20 -8.16
CA GLY A 15 -9.79 -13.05 -6.81
C GLY A 15 -8.57 -12.14 -6.81
N PHE A 16 -8.55 -11.11 -5.96
CA PHE A 16 -7.42 -10.20 -5.88
C PHE A 16 -6.61 -10.42 -4.61
N LYS A 17 -5.30 -10.55 -4.76
CA LYS A 17 -4.34 -10.52 -3.66
C LYS A 17 -3.79 -9.12 -3.55
N PHE A 18 -4.44 -8.31 -2.72
CA PHE A 18 -3.99 -6.94 -2.47
C PHE A 18 -2.65 -6.94 -1.74
N PHE A 19 -1.77 -6.06 -2.20
CA PHE A 19 -0.57 -5.68 -1.48
C PHE A 19 -0.92 -4.55 -0.49
N ASN A 20 -0.03 -3.58 -0.27
CA ASN A 20 -0.23 -2.58 0.78
C ASN A 20 -1.09 -1.43 0.24
N VAL A 21 -2.41 -1.60 0.31
CA VAL A 21 -3.36 -0.59 -0.13
C VAL A 21 -3.35 0.60 0.82
N TYR A 22 -3.29 1.81 0.27
CA TYR A 22 -3.42 3.07 1.01
C TYR A 22 -4.30 4.06 0.25
N GLY A 23 -4.84 5.04 0.96
CA GLY A 23 -5.55 6.16 0.34
C GLY A 23 -6.79 6.62 1.10
N PRO A 24 -7.63 7.46 0.47
CA PRO A 24 -8.81 8.02 1.11
C PRO A 24 -9.78 6.94 1.63
N ASN A 25 -10.58 7.35 2.62
CA ASN A 25 -11.63 6.56 3.29
C ASN A 25 -11.15 5.43 4.21
N GLU A 26 -9.86 5.40 4.54
CA GLU A 26 -9.30 4.37 5.42
C GLU A 26 -9.28 4.76 6.92
N TYR A 27 -9.78 5.95 7.26
CA TYR A 27 -9.64 6.61 8.57
C TYR A 27 -10.26 5.82 9.75
N HIS A 28 -11.27 5.00 9.45
CA HIS A 28 -11.97 4.17 10.43
C HIS A 28 -11.19 2.92 10.84
N LYS A 29 -10.08 2.59 10.14
CA LYS A 29 -9.33 1.35 10.38
C LYS A 29 -8.49 1.36 11.66
N GLY A 30 -8.37 2.52 12.32
CA GLY A 30 -7.58 2.68 13.54
C GLY A 30 -6.17 2.12 13.37
N ARG A 31 -5.74 1.20 14.24
CA ARG A 31 -4.41 0.56 14.17
C ARG A 31 -4.09 -0.12 12.83
N MET A 32 -5.11 -0.54 12.06
CA MET A 32 -4.93 -1.24 10.78
C MET A 32 -4.89 -0.30 9.56
N ALA A 33 -4.99 1.01 9.77
CA ALA A 33 -4.80 1.99 8.72
C ALA A 33 -3.37 1.91 8.13
N SER A 34 -3.18 2.45 6.94
CA SER A 34 -1.90 2.46 6.25
C SER A 34 -0.83 3.20 7.04
N VAL A 35 0.42 2.83 6.79
CA VAL A 35 1.57 3.52 7.38
C VAL A 35 1.61 5.00 6.95
N ILE A 36 1.07 5.35 5.78
CA ILE A 36 0.97 6.74 5.33
C ILE A 36 0.03 7.54 6.24
N PHE A 37 -1.15 7.00 6.55
CA PHE A 37 -2.09 7.64 7.48
C PHE A 37 -1.50 7.81 8.88
N HIS A 38 -0.89 6.74 9.42
CA HIS A 38 -0.23 6.81 10.74
C HIS A 38 0.93 7.81 10.76
N THR A 39 1.76 7.82 9.71
CA THR A 39 2.86 8.77 9.57
C THR A 39 2.34 10.20 9.58
N PHE A 40 1.30 10.50 8.81
CA PHE A 40 0.71 11.84 8.76
C PHE A 40 0.18 12.29 10.12
N ASN A 41 -0.48 11.41 10.88
CA ASN A 41 -0.99 11.76 12.20
C ASN A 41 0.16 11.96 13.21
N GLN A 42 1.16 11.08 13.21
CA GLN A 42 2.32 11.19 14.11
C GLN A 42 3.08 12.50 13.93
N ILE A 43 3.30 12.96 12.68
CA ILE A 43 4.00 14.23 12.43
C ILE A 43 3.17 15.43 12.87
N ASN A 44 1.84 15.39 12.74
CA ASN A 44 0.97 16.46 13.21
C ASN A 44 0.91 16.53 14.73
N GLU A 45 0.90 15.39 15.41
CA GLU A 45 0.79 15.31 16.86
C GLU A 45 2.11 15.56 17.57
N THR A 46 3.23 15.07 17.01
CA THR A 46 4.51 14.98 17.73
C THR A 46 5.70 15.58 16.99
N GLY A 47 5.55 15.92 15.72
CA GLY A 47 6.69 16.33 14.87
C GLY A 47 7.69 15.20 14.60
N LYS A 48 7.31 13.94 14.81
CA LYS A 48 8.19 12.78 14.63
C LYS A 48 7.46 11.66 13.87
N VAL A 49 8.23 10.85 13.13
CA VAL A 49 7.77 9.60 12.52
C VAL A 49 8.50 8.44 13.16
N LYS A 50 7.77 7.43 13.62
CA LYS A 50 8.37 6.22 14.19
C LYS A 50 8.43 5.12 13.15
N LEU A 51 9.64 4.70 12.77
CA LEU A 51 9.88 3.54 11.91
C LEU A 51 10.56 2.41 12.68
N PHE A 52 10.36 1.17 12.26
CA PHE A 52 11.00 0.04 12.93
C PHE A 52 12.47 -0.10 12.55
N LYS A 53 13.32 -0.28 13.57
CA LYS A 53 14.67 -0.80 13.38
C LYS A 53 14.60 -2.17 12.72
N SER A 54 15.51 -2.37 11.77
CA SER A 54 15.80 -3.69 11.24
C SER A 54 16.50 -4.53 12.31
N HIS A 55 16.08 -5.79 12.42
CA HIS A 55 16.75 -6.83 13.21
C HIS A 55 17.62 -7.76 12.33
N ARG A 56 17.76 -7.46 11.04
CA ARG A 56 18.64 -8.17 10.11
C ARG A 56 19.85 -7.31 9.75
N GLN A 57 21.02 -7.92 9.64
CA GLN A 57 22.25 -7.21 9.27
C GLN A 57 22.26 -6.73 7.81
N ASP A 58 21.52 -7.41 6.92
CA ASP A 58 21.45 -7.11 5.49
C ASP A 58 20.40 -6.05 5.14
N CYS A 59 19.68 -5.52 6.13
CA CYS A 59 18.67 -4.47 5.94
C CYS A 59 18.90 -3.35 6.96
N LYS A 60 19.03 -2.10 6.50
CA LYS A 60 19.16 -0.95 7.39
C LYS A 60 17.79 -0.59 7.97
N HIS A 61 17.78 0.23 9.02
CA HIS A 61 16.53 0.68 9.64
C HIS A 61 15.67 1.48 8.65
N GLY A 62 14.37 1.19 8.58
CA GLY A 62 13.45 1.79 7.61
C GLY A 62 13.63 1.36 6.15
N GLU A 63 14.62 0.52 5.84
CA GLU A 63 14.89 0.02 4.48
C GLU A 63 14.11 -1.26 4.14
N GLN A 64 13.24 -1.73 5.03
CA GLN A 64 12.29 -2.78 4.69
C GLN A 64 11.36 -2.25 3.58
N LYS A 65 11.05 -3.10 2.60
CA LYS A 65 10.30 -2.69 1.42
C LYS A 65 8.92 -3.33 1.34
N ARG A 66 8.00 -2.55 0.80
CA ARG A 66 6.65 -2.98 0.46
C ARG A 66 6.25 -2.42 -0.89
N ASP A 67 5.49 -3.21 -1.60
CA ASP A 67 4.69 -2.76 -2.73
C ASP A 67 3.45 -2.07 -2.16
N PHE A 68 3.42 -0.75 -2.29
CA PHE A 68 2.31 0.09 -1.89
C PHE A 68 1.50 0.42 -3.14
N VAL A 69 0.19 0.19 -3.07
CA VAL A 69 -0.72 0.43 -4.20
C VAL A 69 -1.79 1.42 -3.80
N TYR A 70 -2.01 2.42 -4.64
CA TYR A 70 -2.99 3.46 -4.33
C TYR A 70 -4.41 2.95 -4.55
N VAL A 71 -5.34 3.28 -3.65
CA VAL A 71 -6.72 2.78 -3.70
C VAL A 71 -7.45 3.13 -4.99
N LYS A 72 -7.09 4.23 -5.66
CA LYS A 72 -7.65 4.60 -6.97
C LYS A 72 -7.25 3.60 -8.06
N ASP A 73 -6.01 3.11 -8.07
CA ASP A 73 -5.57 2.04 -8.99
C ASP A 73 -6.32 0.73 -8.72
N VAL A 74 -6.52 0.40 -7.43
CA VAL A 74 -7.29 -0.78 -7.03
C VAL A 74 -8.72 -0.70 -7.56
N ALA A 75 -9.39 0.43 -7.36
CA ALA A 75 -10.76 0.64 -7.82
C ALA A 75 -10.85 0.57 -9.34
N GLU A 76 -9.90 1.18 -10.05
CA GLU A 76 -9.85 1.18 -11.51
C GLU A 76 -9.68 -0.24 -12.08
N ILE A 77 -8.82 -1.05 -11.47
CA ILE A 77 -8.63 -2.45 -11.88
C ILE A 77 -9.90 -3.27 -11.61
N ILE A 78 -10.54 -3.09 -10.45
CA ILE A 78 -11.80 -3.79 -10.15
C ILE A 78 -12.86 -3.43 -11.21
N TYR A 79 -12.96 -2.15 -11.56
CA TYR A 79 -13.86 -1.69 -12.61
C TYR A 79 -13.51 -2.28 -13.98
N TYR A 80 -12.23 -2.30 -14.36
CA TYR A 80 -11.78 -2.94 -15.60
C TYR A 80 -12.17 -4.42 -15.66
N PHE A 81 -12.00 -5.18 -14.57
CA PHE A 81 -12.38 -6.60 -14.52
C PHE A 81 -13.90 -6.80 -14.59
N TYR A 82 -14.67 -5.88 -14.02
CA TYR A 82 -16.13 -5.89 -14.10
C TYR A 82 -16.63 -5.71 -15.54
N GLU A 83 -16.05 -4.76 -16.28
CA GLU A 83 -16.42 -4.45 -17.67
C GLU A 83 -15.95 -5.55 -18.64
N ASN A 84 -14.68 -5.95 -18.55
CA ASN A 84 -14.04 -6.78 -19.58
C ASN A 84 -14.15 -8.29 -19.32
N ARG A 85 -14.41 -8.69 -18.06
CA ARG A 85 -14.55 -10.09 -17.63
C ARG A 85 -13.49 -11.03 -18.23
N PRO A 86 -12.19 -10.79 -17.97
CA PRO A 86 -11.11 -11.63 -18.50
C PRO A 86 -11.19 -13.06 -17.94
N GLU A 87 -10.24 -13.93 -18.31
CA GLU A 87 -10.23 -15.31 -17.81
C GLU A 87 -10.28 -15.36 -16.27
N ASN A 88 -11.16 -16.22 -15.75
CA ASN A 88 -11.34 -16.43 -14.33
C ASN A 88 -10.03 -16.77 -13.62
N GLY A 89 -9.78 -16.17 -12.47
CA GLY A 89 -8.56 -16.49 -11.75
C GLY A 89 -8.24 -15.63 -10.56
N ILE A 90 -7.09 -15.92 -9.95
CA ILE A 90 -6.52 -15.15 -8.86
C ILE A 90 -5.36 -14.31 -9.40
N PHE A 91 -5.36 -13.01 -9.08
CA PHE A 91 -4.43 -12.00 -9.58
C PHE A 91 -3.76 -11.28 -8.41
N ASN A 92 -2.47 -11.01 -8.53
CA ASN A 92 -1.80 -10.07 -7.63
C ASN A 92 -2.23 -8.65 -7.99
N LEU A 93 -2.47 -7.82 -6.99
CA LEU A 93 -2.78 -6.41 -7.18
C LEU A 93 -1.88 -5.58 -6.26
N GLY A 94 -0.72 -5.24 -6.82
CA GLY A 94 0.21 -4.22 -6.36
C GLY A 94 0.66 -3.39 -7.56
N THR A 95 1.73 -2.65 -7.42
CA THR A 95 2.36 -1.89 -8.53
C THR A 95 3.46 -2.67 -9.23
N GLY A 96 4.01 -3.69 -8.56
CA GLY A 96 5.22 -4.39 -8.99
C GLY A 96 6.51 -3.65 -8.68
N ASN A 97 6.45 -2.55 -7.92
CA ASN A 97 7.60 -1.72 -7.56
C ASN A 97 7.67 -1.55 -6.04
N ALA A 98 8.58 -2.28 -5.37
CA ALA A 98 8.73 -2.18 -3.93
C ALA A 98 9.46 -0.90 -3.49
N ARG A 99 8.92 -0.21 -2.47
CA ARG A 99 9.47 1.04 -1.90
C ARG A 99 9.77 0.88 -0.41
N THR A 100 10.74 1.64 0.09
CA THR A 100 11.18 1.59 1.49
C THR A 100 10.25 2.38 2.40
N PHE A 101 10.22 2.06 3.69
CA PHE A 101 9.51 2.87 4.68
C PHE A 101 10.14 4.26 4.86
N ASN A 102 11.45 4.39 4.69
CA ASN A 102 12.12 5.70 4.66
C ASN A 102 11.59 6.58 3.52
N ALA A 103 11.56 6.06 2.29
CA ALA A 103 11.04 6.81 1.15
C ALA A 103 9.57 7.22 1.35
N LEU A 104 8.75 6.34 1.96
CA LEU A 104 7.38 6.65 2.34
C LEU A 104 7.32 7.80 3.35
N ALA A 105 8.06 7.70 4.45
CA ALA A 105 8.05 8.69 5.52
C ALA A 105 8.50 10.08 5.02
N GLU A 106 9.63 10.13 4.30
CA GLU A 106 10.16 11.37 3.71
C GLU A 106 9.13 12.05 2.80
N ASN A 107 8.41 11.25 2.01
CA ASN A 107 7.42 11.75 1.07
C ASN A 107 6.17 12.31 1.78
N VAL A 108 5.71 11.64 2.85
CA VAL A 108 4.61 12.16 3.68
C VAL A 108 5.02 13.46 4.36
N ILE A 109 6.21 13.53 4.96
CA ILE A 109 6.76 14.74 5.60
C ILE A 109 6.77 15.90 4.60
N LYS A 110 7.32 15.65 3.40
CA LYS A 110 7.39 16.64 2.32
C LYS A 110 6.01 17.19 1.94
N ASN A 111 5.02 16.32 1.72
CA ASN A 111 3.68 16.74 1.28
C ASN A 111 2.82 17.35 2.38
N ALA A 112 3.03 16.92 3.64
CA ALA A 112 2.37 17.53 4.80
C ALA A 112 2.89 18.95 5.07
N LYS A 113 4.06 19.32 4.52
CA LYS A 113 4.73 20.61 4.73
C LYS A 113 5.04 20.89 6.21
N ILE A 114 5.35 19.82 6.95
CA ILE A 114 5.72 19.86 8.37
C ILE A 114 7.18 19.45 8.50
N LYS A 115 7.94 20.14 9.36
CA LYS A 115 9.27 19.65 9.74
C LYS A 115 9.11 18.51 10.73
N ALA A 116 9.59 17.33 10.37
CA ALA A 116 9.56 16.17 11.25
C ALA A 116 10.83 15.33 11.12
N GLU A 117 11.15 14.60 12.18
CA GLU A 117 12.31 13.70 12.25
C GLU A 117 11.87 12.24 12.24
N ILE A 118 12.64 11.39 11.57
CA ILE A 118 12.43 9.93 11.60
C ILE A 118 13.19 9.36 12.81
N GLU A 119 12.45 8.75 13.71
CA GLU A 119 12.97 8.01 14.87
C GLU A 119 12.82 6.51 14.62
N TYR A 120 13.91 5.77 14.79
CA TYR A 120 13.88 4.32 14.67
C TYR A 120 13.65 3.66 16.03
N ILE A 121 12.54 2.94 16.16
CA ILE A 121 12.13 2.23 17.38
C ILE A 121 12.31 0.73 17.22
N ASP A 122 12.52 0.03 18.34
CA ASP A 122 12.62 -1.42 18.32
C ASP A 122 11.30 -2.06 17.89
N MET A 123 11.38 -3.05 17.00
CA MET A 123 10.23 -3.82 16.57
C MET A 123 9.72 -4.68 17.74
N PRO A 124 8.41 -4.66 18.04
CA PRO A 124 7.81 -5.54 19.03
C PRO A 124 8.15 -7.01 18.77
N GLU A 125 8.47 -7.77 19.82
CA GLU A 125 8.95 -9.14 19.69
C GLU A 125 7.90 -10.08 19.11
N ASP A 126 6.63 -9.84 19.41
CA ASP A 126 5.47 -10.63 18.97
C ASP A 126 5.24 -10.61 17.45
N ILE A 127 5.68 -9.55 16.77
CA ILE A 127 5.57 -9.43 15.31
C ILE A 127 6.88 -9.76 14.58
N ARG A 128 8.00 -9.89 15.28
CA ARG A 128 9.35 -9.98 14.69
C ARG A 128 9.49 -11.13 13.71
N ASP A 129 9.09 -12.33 14.10
CA ASP A 129 9.24 -13.55 13.29
C ASP A 129 8.28 -13.60 12.09
N LYS A 130 7.20 -12.83 12.14
CA LYS A 130 6.18 -12.76 11.08
C LYS A 130 6.36 -11.53 10.19
N TYR A 131 7.31 -10.67 10.53
CA TYR A 131 7.52 -9.42 9.81
C TYR A 131 8.16 -9.68 8.46
N GLN A 132 7.40 -9.41 7.39
CA GLN A 132 7.96 -9.49 6.04
C GLN A 132 8.96 -8.34 5.85
N TYR A 133 10.13 -8.60 5.26
CA TYR A 133 11.09 -7.52 4.95
C TYR A 133 10.92 -6.95 3.55
N PHE A 134 10.34 -7.73 2.66
CA PHE A 134 10.20 -7.39 1.25
C PHE A 134 8.92 -8.01 0.71
N THR A 135 8.12 -7.22 0.01
CA THR A 135 7.00 -7.71 -0.80
C THR A 135 6.98 -6.93 -2.11
N GLU A 136 6.86 -7.64 -3.24
CA GLU A 136 6.75 -7.05 -4.57
C GLU A 136 5.82 -7.89 -5.43
N ALA A 137 4.82 -7.25 -6.05
CA ALA A 137 3.83 -7.97 -6.80
C ALA A 137 4.38 -8.42 -8.16
N LYS A 138 4.26 -9.72 -8.47
CA LYS A 138 4.42 -10.19 -9.84
C LYS A 138 3.16 -9.85 -10.64
N MET A 139 3.25 -8.85 -11.50
CA MET A 139 2.11 -8.27 -12.22
C MET A 139 1.82 -8.89 -13.60
N ASN A 140 2.70 -9.76 -14.12
CA ASN A 140 2.58 -10.33 -15.46
C ASN A 140 1.21 -10.95 -15.75
N LYS A 141 0.61 -11.65 -14.78
CA LYS A 141 -0.71 -12.28 -14.94
C LYS A 141 -1.84 -11.26 -15.05
N LEU A 142 -1.75 -10.14 -14.35
CA LEU A 142 -2.71 -9.06 -14.48
C LEU A 142 -2.49 -8.33 -15.81
N ARG A 143 -1.24 -8.05 -16.18
CA ARG A 143 -0.92 -7.44 -17.48
C ARG A 143 -1.39 -8.29 -18.65
N SER A 144 -1.32 -9.62 -18.56
CA SER A 144 -1.80 -10.52 -19.62
C SER A 144 -3.32 -10.51 -19.82
N THR A 145 -4.11 -9.89 -18.94
CA THR A 145 -5.55 -9.72 -19.19
C THR A 145 -5.83 -8.63 -20.21
N GLY A 146 -4.84 -7.78 -20.53
CA GLY A 146 -4.99 -6.60 -21.37
C GLY A 146 -5.08 -5.27 -20.60
N TYR A 147 -4.88 -5.28 -19.27
CA TYR A 147 -4.79 -4.04 -18.49
C TYR A 147 -3.40 -3.41 -18.68
N ASP A 148 -3.33 -2.31 -19.42
CA ASP A 148 -2.10 -1.65 -19.89
C ASP A 148 -1.80 -0.32 -19.21
N LYS A 149 -2.76 0.25 -18.47
CA LYS A 149 -2.57 1.51 -17.74
C LYS A 149 -1.46 1.45 -16.70
N ASP A 150 -0.73 2.54 -16.55
CA ASP A 150 0.29 2.68 -15.51
C ASP A 150 -0.36 2.82 -14.12
N PHE A 151 0.39 2.40 -13.10
CA PHE A 151 0.03 2.59 -11.70
C PHE A 151 0.56 3.93 -11.22
N HIS A 152 -0.10 4.53 -10.22
CA HIS A 152 0.48 5.67 -9.54
C HIS A 152 1.80 5.26 -8.89
N SER A 153 2.82 6.11 -9.03
CA SER A 153 4.00 6.03 -8.18
C SER A 153 3.63 6.29 -6.71
N LEU A 154 4.51 5.87 -5.80
CA LEU A 154 4.34 6.18 -4.37
C LEU A 154 4.25 7.69 -4.15
N GLU A 155 5.05 8.47 -4.89
CA GLU A 155 5.05 9.93 -4.87
C GLU A 155 3.70 10.52 -5.25
N GLU A 156 3.15 10.13 -6.39
CA GLU A 156 1.89 10.68 -6.89
C GLU A 156 0.74 10.32 -5.95
N GLY A 157 0.66 9.05 -5.51
CA GLY A 157 -0.39 8.62 -4.61
C GLY A 157 -0.30 9.26 -3.21
N ILE A 158 0.90 9.44 -2.65
CA ILE A 158 1.08 10.14 -1.37
C ILE A 158 0.73 11.62 -1.53
N GLN A 159 1.18 12.27 -2.60
CA GLN A 159 0.89 13.68 -2.84
C GLN A 159 -0.63 13.93 -2.89
N ASP A 160 -1.36 13.14 -3.68
CA ASP A 160 -2.81 13.22 -3.77
C ASP A 160 -3.46 12.94 -2.41
N TYR A 161 -3.10 11.82 -1.78
CA TYR A 161 -3.73 11.41 -0.52
C TYR A 161 -3.51 12.44 0.60
N VAL A 162 -2.28 12.91 0.80
CA VAL A 162 -1.95 13.88 1.84
C VAL A 162 -2.58 15.24 1.56
N THR A 163 -2.37 15.78 0.35
CA THR A 163 -2.73 17.17 0.05
C THR A 163 -4.24 17.35 -0.11
N ASN A 164 -4.90 16.42 -0.81
CA ASN A 164 -6.30 16.58 -1.19
C ASN A 164 -7.26 15.97 -0.17
N PHE A 165 -6.81 15.06 0.70
CA PHE A 165 -7.69 14.39 1.66
C PHE A 165 -7.26 14.60 3.12
N LEU A 166 -6.03 14.27 3.49
CA LEU A 166 -5.60 14.32 4.89
C LEU A 166 -5.52 15.76 5.43
N VAL A 167 -4.87 16.67 4.70
CA VAL A 167 -4.78 18.09 5.08
C VAL A 167 -6.16 18.77 5.07
N GLN A 168 -7.11 18.27 4.28
CA GLN A 168 -8.46 18.80 4.21
C GLN A 168 -9.39 18.27 5.31
N ASN A 169 -8.84 17.65 6.37
CA ASN A 169 -9.61 16.98 7.44
C ASN A 169 -10.59 15.94 6.87
N TYR A 170 -10.11 15.11 5.95
CA TYR A 170 -10.85 13.99 5.37
C TYR A 170 -12.04 14.34 4.49
N LYS A 171 -12.17 15.60 4.06
CA LYS A 171 -13.20 16.00 3.10
C LYS A 171 -13.04 15.17 1.82
N ILE A 172 -14.12 14.51 1.42
CA ILE A 172 -14.24 13.88 0.11
C ILE A 172 -14.71 15.00 -0.84
N LEU A 173 -13.88 15.35 -1.82
CA LEU A 173 -14.25 16.27 -2.90
C LEU A 173 -15.31 15.63 -3.81
#